data_AF-A0A0C1N6S1-F1
#
_entry.id   AF-A0A0C1N6S1-F1
#
_cell.length_a   1.000
_cell.length_b   1.000
_cell.length_c   1.000
_cell.angle_alpha   90.00
_cell.angle_beta   90.00
_cell.angle_gamma   90.00
#
_symmetry.space_group_name_H-M   'P 1'
#
loop_
_entity.id
_entity.type
_entity.pdbx_description
1 polymer ?
#
loop_
_entity_poly.entity_id
_entity_poly.type
_entity_poly.pdbx_seq_one_letter_code
_entity_poly.pdbx_strand_id
1 'polypeptide(L)'
;MLVLTKCGDWQITYFPNEDAADIDTNKDLFKKIGGEQKGHYLYTYPTTDLVPHPMVDPTEVSQNMSNRFWQSLYQETFRFLTTGKVNPNNLSNTEQESDVPAVAPVA
;
A
#
# COMPACT_ATOMS: atom_id res chain seq x y z
N MET A 1 -1.75 1.69 -6.79
CA MET A 1 -2.45 0.53 -6.19
C MET A 1 -1.43 -0.34 -5.48
N LEU A 2 -1.74 -0.78 -4.26
CA LEU A 2 -0.88 -1.65 -3.46
C LEU A 2 -1.52 -3.04 -3.35
N VAL A 3 -0.78 -4.10 -3.66
CA VAL A 3 -1.21 -5.47 -3.38
C VAL A 3 -0.24 -6.11 -2.39
N LEU A 4 -0.77 -6.56 -1.25
CA LEU A 4 -0.04 -7.37 -0.27
C LEU A 4 -0.48 -8.82 -0.43
N THR A 5 0.44 -9.74 -0.68
CA THR A 5 0.12 -11.13 -1.01
C THR A 5 0.85 -12.14 -0.14
N LYS A 6 0.19 -13.28 0.12
CA LYS A 6 0.76 -14.45 0.78
C LYS A 6 0.84 -15.62 -0.20
N CYS A 7 2.02 -15.96 -0.70
CA CYS A 7 2.22 -17.13 -1.56
C CYS A 7 3.45 -17.91 -1.09
N GLY A 8 3.27 -18.77 -0.07
CA GLY A 8 4.38 -19.41 0.64
C GLY A 8 5.08 -18.43 1.59
N ASP A 9 5.71 -17.40 1.02
CA ASP A 9 6.29 -16.23 1.71
C ASP A 9 5.43 -14.97 1.47
N TRP A 10 5.66 -13.93 2.27
CA TRP A 10 4.99 -12.63 2.12
C TRP A 10 5.62 -11.82 0.98
N GLN A 11 4.79 -11.30 0.07
CA GLN A 11 5.22 -10.48 -1.05
C GLN A 11 4.42 -9.18 -1.13
N ILE A 12 5.11 -8.08 -1.36
CA ILE A 12 4.53 -6.77 -1.65
C ILE A 12 4.65 -6.57 -3.15
N THR A 13 3.53 -6.51 -3.85
CA THR A 13 3.52 -6.28 -5.29
C THR A 13 3.10 -4.84 -5.57
N TYR A 14 4.00 -4.13 -6.22
CA TYR A 14 3.80 -2.78 -6.69
C TYR A 14 3.66 -2.75 -8.22
N PHE A 15 2.68 -2.01 -8.72
CA PHE A 15 2.48 -1.73 -10.14
C PHE A 15 2.62 -0.23 -10.42
N PRO A 16 3.71 0.21 -11.10
CA PRO A 16 3.97 1.62 -11.32
C PRO A 16 3.02 2.35 -12.25
N ASN A 17 3.04 3.67 -12.07
CA ASN A 17 2.07 4.66 -12.53
C ASN A 17 1.69 4.59 -14.03
N GLU A 18 0.38 4.81 -14.22
CA GLU A 18 -0.34 5.45 -15.33
C GLU A 18 -0.42 4.91 -16.77
N ASP A 19 0.46 4.08 -17.30
CA ASP A 19 0.28 3.58 -18.71
C ASP A 19 0.36 2.05 -18.88
N ALA A 20 0.80 1.32 -17.84
CA ALA A 20 1.00 -0.13 -17.92
C ALA A 20 0.27 -0.96 -16.84
N ALA A 21 -0.32 -0.31 -15.83
CA ALA A 21 -1.02 -0.97 -14.74
C ALA A 21 -2.54 -0.83 -14.90
N ASP A 22 -3.12 -1.67 -15.76
CA ASP A 22 -4.57 -1.78 -15.87
C ASP A 22 -5.17 -2.16 -14.49
N ILE A 23 -5.98 -1.26 -13.95
CA ILE A 23 -6.63 -1.42 -12.65
C ILE A 23 -7.50 -2.68 -12.65
N ASP A 24 -8.15 -2.97 -13.77
CA ASP A 24 -9.04 -4.11 -13.89
C ASP A 24 -8.25 -5.41 -13.96
N THR A 25 -7.12 -5.43 -14.68
CA THR A 25 -6.16 -6.55 -14.66
C THR A 25 -5.72 -6.90 -13.23
N ASN A 26 -5.44 -5.91 -12.39
CA ASN A 26 -4.99 -6.13 -11.02
C ASN A 26 -6.13 -6.56 -10.07
N LYS A 27 -7.32 -5.99 -10.22
CA LYS A 27 -8.52 -6.49 -9.51
C LYS A 27 -8.81 -7.93 -9.88
N ASP A 28 -8.63 -8.29 -11.15
CA ASP A 28 -8.82 -9.65 -11.64
C ASP A 28 -7.74 -10.59 -11.12
N LEU A 29 -6.48 -10.17 -11.09
CA LEU A 29 -5.41 -10.94 -10.45
C LEU A 29 -5.73 -11.16 -8.97
N PHE A 30 -6.10 -10.12 -8.23
CA PHE A 30 -6.47 -10.20 -6.82
C PHE A 30 -7.59 -11.21 -6.57
N LYS A 31 -8.64 -11.21 -7.42
CA LYS A 31 -9.70 -12.23 -7.36
C LYS A 31 -9.18 -13.63 -7.68
N LYS A 32 -8.34 -13.78 -8.71
CA LYS A 32 -7.78 -15.08 -9.15
C LYS A 32 -6.91 -15.73 -8.10
N ILE A 33 -6.15 -14.95 -7.32
CA ILE A 33 -5.35 -15.46 -6.21
C ILE A 33 -6.19 -15.71 -4.94
N GLY A 34 -7.49 -15.41 -4.96
CA GLY A 34 -8.44 -15.70 -3.86
C GLY A 34 -8.66 -14.54 -2.89
N GLY A 35 -8.12 -13.35 -3.19
CA GLY A 35 -8.36 -12.12 -2.46
C GLY A 35 -8.12 -12.21 -0.95
N GLU A 36 -8.91 -11.48 -0.17
CA GLU A 36 -8.81 -11.43 1.29
C GLU A 36 -9.00 -12.80 1.95
N GLN A 37 -9.81 -13.69 1.34
CA GLN A 37 -10.03 -15.04 1.86
C GLN A 37 -8.76 -15.89 1.87
N LYS A 38 -7.76 -15.53 1.05
CA LYS A 38 -6.43 -16.15 1.02
C LYS A 38 -5.35 -15.28 1.69
N GLY A 39 -5.75 -14.22 2.38
CA GLY A 39 -4.84 -13.30 3.08
C GLY A 39 -4.13 -12.32 2.17
N HIS A 40 -4.69 -12.05 0.98
CA HIS A 40 -4.23 -10.99 0.11
C HIS A 40 -5.00 -9.69 0.42
N TYR A 41 -4.33 -8.55 0.37
CA TYR A 41 -4.97 -7.24 0.51
C TYR A 41 -4.71 -6.39 -0.71
N LEU A 42 -5.74 -5.65 -1.12
CA LEU A 42 -5.65 -4.71 -2.23
C LEU A 42 -6.18 -3.35 -1.78
N TYR A 43 -5.34 -2.32 -1.91
CA TYR A 43 -5.71 -0.95 -1.58
C TYR A 43 -5.47 0.01 -2.74
N THR A 44 -6.46 0.88 -2.97
CA THR A 44 -6.43 1.88 -4.02
C THR A 44 -6.71 3.24 -3.41
N TYR A 45 -5.73 4.14 -3.54
CA TYR A 45 -5.90 5.54 -3.14
C TYR A 45 -6.81 6.27 -4.14
N PRO A 46 -7.77 7.07 -3.66
CA PRO A 46 -8.49 8.05 -4.48
C PRO A 46 -7.54 8.96 -5.27
N THR A 47 -7.93 9.36 -6.49
CA THR A 47 -7.13 10.32 -7.28
C THR A 47 -6.98 11.68 -6.59
N THR A 48 -7.95 12.06 -5.76
CA THR A 48 -7.91 13.29 -4.95
C THR A 48 -6.81 13.30 -3.88
N ASP A 49 -6.27 12.14 -3.55
CA ASP A 49 -5.22 12.00 -2.54
C ASP A 49 -3.81 12.32 -3.06
N LEU A 50 -3.66 12.54 -4.38
CA LEU A 50 -2.43 12.99 -5.02
C LEU A 50 -1.21 12.14 -4.61
N VAL A 51 -1.40 10.82 -4.53
CA VAL A 51 -0.34 9.85 -4.27
C VAL A 51 0.21 9.42 -5.63
N PRO A 52 1.41 9.86 -6.04
CA PRO A 52 1.96 9.50 -7.35
C PRO A 52 2.25 8.00 -7.38
N HIS A 53 2.69 7.45 -6.25
CA HIS A 53 2.93 6.04 -6.08
C HIS A 53 3.00 5.69 -4.58
N PRO A 54 2.28 4.64 -4.11
CA PRO A 54 2.37 4.15 -2.74
C PRO A 54 3.79 3.96 -2.16
N MET A 55 4.72 3.27 -2.83
CA MET A 55 6.07 3.02 -2.30
C MET A 55 7.11 4.02 -2.85
N VAL A 56 6.68 5.21 -3.27
CA VAL A 56 7.62 6.27 -3.66
C VAL A 56 8.37 6.72 -2.41
N ASP A 57 9.64 7.10 -2.57
CA ASP A 57 10.36 7.75 -1.48
C ASP A 57 9.55 8.98 -1.03
N PRO A 58 9.32 9.16 0.27
CA PRO A 58 8.50 10.28 0.76
C PRO A 58 9.08 11.66 0.44
N THR A 59 10.37 11.75 0.08
CA THR A 59 11.02 12.98 -0.39
C THR A 59 10.91 13.18 -1.91
N GLU A 60 10.50 12.15 -2.64
CA GLU A 60 10.36 12.20 -4.09
C GLU A 60 9.02 12.84 -4.47
N VAL A 61 9.11 13.90 -5.28
CA VAL A 61 7.96 14.59 -5.86
C VAL A 61 7.86 14.21 -7.33
N SER A 62 6.75 13.62 -7.72
CA SER A 62 6.47 13.27 -9.12
C SER A 62 5.20 13.97 -9.58
N GLN A 63 5.26 14.70 -10.69
CA GLN A 63 4.09 15.42 -11.25
C GLN A 63 3.35 16.31 -10.23
N ASN A 64 4.08 16.99 -9.33
CA ASN A 64 3.55 17.78 -8.20
C ASN A 64 2.74 17.00 -7.15
N MET A 65 2.89 15.69 -7.13
CA MET A 65 2.28 14.77 -6.18
C MET A 65 3.35 14.19 -5.26
N SER A 66 2.99 13.86 -4.01
CA SER A 66 3.88 13.21 -3.04
C SER A 66 3.07 12.24 -2.18
N ASN A 67 3.69 11.17 -1.69
CA ASN A 67 2.96 10.24 -0.83
C ASN A 67 2.94 10.71 0.63
N ARG A 68 1.92 11.48 1.01
CA ARG A 68 1.69 11.88 2.41
C ARG A 68 1.32 10.74 3.36
N PHE A 69 0.95 9.56 2.83
CA PHE A 69 0.52 8.38 3.60
C PHE A 69 1.64 7.34 3.75
N TRP A 70 2.88 7.69 3.41
CA TRP A 70 3.99 6.73 3.41
C TRP A 70 4.26 6.12 4.79
N GLN A 71 4.07 6.87 5.87
CA GLN A 71 4.31 6.38 7.24
C GLN A 71 3.29 5.31 7.63
N SER A 72 2.01 5.57 7.37
CA SER A 72 0.95 4.59 7.63
C SER A 72 1.07 3.38 6.70
N LEU A 73 1.44 3.57 5.43
CA LEU A 73 1.79 2.46 4.53
C LEU A 73 2.93 1.59 5.09
N TYR A 74 3.96 2.21 5.64
CA TYR A 74 5.08 1.50 6.24
C TYR A 74 4.66 0.74 7.50
N GLN A 75 3.84 1.36 8.35
CA GLN A 75 3.24 0.71 9.52
C GLN A 75 2.39 -0.52 9.13
N GLU A 76 1.57 -0.40 8.10
CA GLU A 76 0.75 -1.51 7.62
C GLU A 76 1.55 -2.61 6.92
N THR A 77 2.65 -2.23 6.26
CA THR A 77 3.62 -3.19 5.74
C THR A 77 4.25 -3.99 6.89
N PHE A 78 4.67 -3.32 7.96
CA PHE A 78 5.20 -3.98 9.15
C PHE A 78 4.16 -4.90 9.80
N ARG A 79 2.92 -4.43 9.98
CA ARG A 79 1.80 -5.21 10.52
C ARG A 79 1.53 -6.45 9.68
N PHE A 80 1.54 -6.31 8.35
CA PHE A 80 1.34 -7.41 7.43
C PHE A 80 2.46 -8.46 7.54
N LEU A 81 3.72 -8.03 7.54
CA LEU A 81 4.86 -8.96 7.61
C LEU A 81 4.94 -9.70 8.95
N THR A 82 4.50 -9.08 10.04
CA THR A 82 4.58 -9.65 11.40
C THR A 82 3.36 -10.47 11.79
N THR A 83 2.16 -10.09 11.34
CA THR A 83 0.89 -10.69 11.78
C THR A 83 0.08 -11.31 10.66
N GLY A 84 0.40 -11.00 9.40
CA GLY A 84 -0.37 -11.36 8.23
C GLY A 84 -1.68 -10.58 8.05
N LYS A 85 -1.86 -9.50 8.81
CA LYS A 85 -3.07 -8.64 8.77
C LYS A 85 -2.70 -7.23 8.31
N VAL A 86 -3.70 -6.55 7.77
CA VAL A 86 -3.67 -5.14 7.39
C VAL A 86 -4.88 -4.46 8.02
N ASN A 87 -4.72 -3.23 8.46
CA ASN A 87 -5.76 -2.28 8.80
C ASN A 87 -5.95 -1.30 7.64
N PRO A 88 -6.91 -1.53 6.73
CA PRO A 88 -7.09 -0.68 5.54
C PRO A 88 -7.44 0.77 5.87
N ASN A 89 -8.03 1.02 7.05
CA ASN A 89 -8.35 2.39 7.47
C ASN A 89 -7.09 3.20 7.75
N ASN A 90 -6.01 2.55 8.21
CA ASN A 90 -4.75 3.21 8.48
C ASN A 90 -4.03 3.61 7.18
N LEU A 91 -4.20 2.86 6.08
CA LEU A 91 -3.56 3.18 4.78
C LEU A 91 -3.93 4.56 4.24
N SER A 92 -5.08 5.13 4.62
CA SER A 92 -5.48 6.51 4.30
C SER A 92 -5.28 7.51 5.44
N ASN A 93 -4.59 7.12 6.49
CA ASN A 93 -4.34 8.00 7.64
C ASN A 93 -2.98 8.68 7.50
N THR A 94 -2.94 9.97 7.84
CA THR A 94 -1.69 10.74 7.96
C THR A 94 -1.11 10.67 9.37
N GLU A 95 -1.95 10.30 10.34
CA GLU A 95 -1.51 10.02 11.72
C GLU A 95 -1.03 8.57 11.83
N GLN A 96 -0.08 8.35 12.74
CA GLN A 96 0.49 7.03 12.99
C GLN A 96 -0.34 6.28 14.05
N GLU A 97 -0.54 4.98 13.85
CA GLU A 97 -1.14 4.13 14.87
C GLU A 97 -0.14 3.77 15.98
N SER A 98 -0.66 3.64 17.20
CA SER A 98 0.14 3.44 18.42
C SER A 98 0.41 1.99 18.78
N ASP A 99 -0.28 1.05 18.13
CA ASP A 99 -0.14 -0.39 18.36
C ASP A 99 0.93 -1.04 17.48
N VAL A 100 1.58 -0.26 16.61
CA VAL A 100 2.74 -0.63 15.80
C VAL A 100 3.86 0.40 15.98
N PRO A 101 5.14 0.04 15.77
CA PRO A 101 6.25 0.97 15.92
C PRO A 101 6.07 2.25 15.10
N ALA A 102 6.44 3.38 15.69
CA ALA A 102 6.42 4.67 15.01
C ALA A 102 7.50 4.73 13.92
N VAL A 103 7.15 5.35 12.80
CA VAL A 103 8.02 5.63 11.67
C VAL A 103 8.50 7.07 11.78
N ALA A 104 9.81 7.29 11.83
CA ALA A 104 10.36 8.63 11.89
C ALA A 104 9.93 9.46 10.67
N PRO A 105 9.66 10.77 10.80
CA PRO A 105 9.45 11.61 9.63
C PRO A 105 10.73 11.70 8.79
N VAL A 106 10.57 11.86 7.48
CA VAL A 106 11.68 12.31 6.62
C VAL A 106 11.82 13.82 6.75
N ALA A 107 13.07 14.28 6.70
CA ALA A 107 13.46 15.68 6.89
C ALA A 107 13.22 16.54 5.65
#